data_AF-A0A358L8Q9-F1
#
_entry.id   AF-A0A358L8Q9-F1
#
_cell.length_a   1.000
_cell.length_b   1.000
_cell.length_c   1.000
_cell.angle_alpha   90.00
_cell.angle_beta   90.00
_cell.angle_gamma   90.00
#
_symmetry.space_group_name_H-M   'P 1'
#
loop_
_entity.id
_entity.type
_entity.pdbx_description
1 polymer ?
#
loop_
_entity_poly.entity_id
_entity_poly.type
_entity_poly.pdbx_seq_one_letter_code
_entity_poly.pdbx_strand_id
1 'polypeptide(L)' 'EIYQLPGIAETVDLAHIRHHYYRSHKTINPYGIISTGPAFDWDEPHGRDERFR' A
#
# COMPACT_ATOMS: atom_id res chain seq x y z
N GLU A 1 -9.35 3.76 8.09
CA GLU A 1 -10.07 2.80 8.96
C GLU A 1 -9.14 1.63 9.25
N ILE A 2 -9.20 0.53 8.50
CA ILE A 2 -8.43 -0.70 8.82
C ILE A 2 -6.92 -0.42 8.96
N TYR A 3 -6.33 0.30 8.01
CA TYR A 3 -4.90 0.65 8.07
C TYR A 3 -4.51 1.40 9.35
N GLN A 4 -5.42 2.22 9.89
CA GLN A 4 -5.21 3.07 11.07
C GLN A 4 -5.56 2.37 12.39
N LEU A 5 -6.01 1.10 12.35
CA LEU A 5 -6.20 0.32 13.58
C LEU A 5 -4.83 0.03 14.24
N PRO A 6 -4.76 -0.01 15.59
CA PRO A 6 -3.50 -0.30 16.28
C PRO A 6 -2.85 -1.60 15.80
N GLY A 7 -1.56 -1.52 15.44
CA GLY A 7 -0.77 -2.66 14.98
C GLY A 7 -1.02 -3.12 13.54
N ILE A 8 -1.88 -2.45 12.74
CA ILE A 8 -2.06 -2.82 11.32
C ILE A 8 -0.99 -2.20 10.43
N ALA A 9 -0.66 -0.91 10.61
CA ALA A 9 0.32 -0.22 9.76
C ALA A 9 1.70 -0.92 9.73
N GLU A 10 2.15 -1.47 10.86
CA GLU A 10 3.41 -2.24 10.98
C GLU A 10 3.44 -3.53 10.15
N THR A 11 2.29 -4.04 9.73
CA THR A 11 2.18 -5.25 8.90
C THR A 11 2.34 -4.95 7.40
N VAL A 12 2.37 -3.67 7.01
CA VAL A 12 2.36 -3.25 5.60
C VAL A 12 3.73 -2.70 5.18
N ASP A 13 4.49 -3.51 4.44
CA ASP A 13 5.75 -3.09 3.81
C ASP A 13 5.56 -2.87 2.31
N LEU A 14 5.38 -1.60 1.91
CA LEU A 14 5.23 -1.21 0.51
C LEU A 14 6.50 -1.43 -0.32
N ALA A 15 7.69 -1.37 0.27
CA ALA A 15 8.92 -1.65 -0.45
C ALA A 15 8.96 -3.13 -0.83
N HIS A 16 8.67 -4.03 0.12
CA HIS A 16 8.63 -5.47 -0.14
C HIS A 16 7.54 -5.85 -1.16
N ILE A 17 6.31 -5.34 -0.99
CA ILE A 17 5.19 -5.56 -1.91
C ILE A 17 5.58 -5.16 -3.34
N ARG A 18 6.09 -3.93 -3.53
CA ARG A 18 6.44 -3.43 -4.86
C ARG A 18 7.60 -4.21 -5.47
N HIS A 19 8.62 -4.53 -4.70
CA HIS A 19 9.73 -5.33 -5.19
C HIS A 19 9.26 -6.71 -5.67
N HIS A 20 8.42 -7.38 -4.88
CA HIS A 20 7.91 -8.70 -5.24
C HIS A 20 7.19 -8.65 -6.60
N TYR A 21 6.18 -7.78 -6.74
CA TYR A 21 5.36 -7.74 -7.95
C TYR A 21 6.11 -7.24 -9.18
N TYR A 22 6.87 -6.15 -9.07
CA TYR A 22 7.54 -5.56 -10.22
C TYR A 22 8.74 -6.39 -10.69
N ARG A 23 9.49 -7.02 -9.77
CA ARG A 23 10.74 -7.72 -10.12
C ARG A 23 10.55 -9.21 -10.39
N SER A 24 9.60 -9.88 -9.73
CA SER A 24 9.41 -11.33 -9.89
C SER A 24 8.65 -11.68 -11.17
N HIS A 25 7.66 -10.87 -11.56
CA HIS A 25 6.78 -11.15 -12.70
C HIS A 25 7.38 -10.73 -14.05
N LYS A 26 8.48 -11.39 -14.46
CA LYS A 26 9.20 -11.05 -15.69
C LYS A 26 8.43 -11.27 -16.99
N THR A 27 7.43 -12.13 -16.97
CA THR A 27 6.52 -12.33 -18.11
C THR A 27 5.61 -11.12 -18.36
N ILE A 28 5.38 -10.30 -17.34
CA ILE A 28 4.53 -9.10 -17.40
C ILE A 28 5.39 -7.83 -17.44
N ASN A 29 6.45 -7.76 -16.62
CA ASN A 29 7.40 -6.66 -16.57
C ASN A 29 8.83 -7.14 -16.82
N PRO A 30 9.25 -7.33 -18.08
CA PRO A 30 10.56 -7.89 -18.43
C PRO A 30 11.72 -7.14 -17.81
N TYR A 31 11.63 -5.80 -17.82
CA TYR A 31 12.69 -4.93 -17.31
C TYR A 31 12.72 -4.85 -15.77
N GLY A 32 11.65 -5.26 -15.09
CA GLY A 32 11.56 -5.19 -13.63
C GLY A 32 11.60 -3.78 -13.06
N ILE A 33 11.30 -2.77 -13.88
CA ILE A 33 11.29 -1.37 -13.47
C ILE A 33 10.14 -1.19 -12.49
N ILE A 34 10.43 -0.65 -11.30
CA ILE A 34 9.42 -0.25 -10.33
C ILE A 34 8.99 1.17 -10.70
N SER A 35 7.72 1.38 -11.04
CA SER A 35 7.17 2.73 -11.30
C SER A 35 7.30 3.61 -10.05
N THR A 36 7.17 4.93 -10.15
CA THR A 36 7.14 5.83 -8.97
C THR A 36 5.91 5.61 -8.09
N GLY A 37 4.82 5.09 -8.67
CA GLY A 37 3.56 4.80 -7.97
C GLY A 37 2.66 6.02 -7.81
N PRO A 38 1.38 5.81 -7.49
CA PRO A 38 0.45 6.90 -7.22
C PRO A 38 0.79 7.59 -5.90
N ALA A 39 0.42 8.87 -5.77
CA ALA A 39 0.43 9.56 -4.49
C ALA A 39 -0.77 9.09 -3.65
N PHE A 40 -0.54 8.77 -2.39
CA PHE A 40 -1.58 8.45 -1.41
C PHE A 40 -1.10 8.80 -0.01
N ASP A 41 -2.05 9.16 0.86
CA ASP A 41 -1.86 9.34 2.28
C ASP A 41 -2.83 8.41 3.00
N TRP A 42 -2.29 7.41 3.70
CA TRP A 42 -3.10 6.44 4.46
C TRP A 42 -3.35 6.86 5.90
N ASP A 43 -2.71 7.94 6.35
CA ASP A 43 -2.85 8.51 7.69
C ASP A 43 -3.92 9.61 7.74
N GLU A 44 -4.45 10.02 6.58
CA GLU A 44 -5.56 10.98 6.50
C GLU A 44 -6.79 10.49 7.30
N PRO A 45 -7.38 11.33 8.18
CA PRO A 45 -8.59 10.98 8.91
C PRO A 45 -9.76 10.61 7.98
N HIS A 46 -10.41 9.47 8.23
CA HIS A 46 -11.48 8.97 7.36
C HIS A 46 -12.91 9.29 7.84
N GLY A 47 -13.10 9.70 9.10
CA GLY A 47 -14.40 10.10 9.68
C GLY A 47 -15.50 9.03 9.68
N ARG A 48 -15.14 7.76 9.43
CA ARG A 48 -16.11 6.66 9.30
C ARG A 48 -16.66 6.17 10.65
N ASP A 49 -15.95 6.44 11.74
CA ASP A 49 -16.38 6.16 13.11
C ASP A 49 -17.46 7.12 13.60
N GLU A 50 -17.58 8.31 12.99
CA GLU A 50 -18.62 9.31 13.28
C GLU A 50 -19.79 9.23 12.30
N ARG A 51 -19.52 8.99 11.02
CA ARG A 51 -20.53 8.99 9.93
C ARG A 51 -21.70 8.01 10.15
N PHE A 52 -21.46 6.93 10.88
CA PHE A 52 -22.43 5.85 11.09
C PHE A 52 -22.86 5.69 12.55
N ARG A 53 -22.62 6.71 13.39
CA ARG A 53 -23.20 6.77 14.74
C ARG A 53 -24.68 7.09 14.71
#